data_AF-A0A918RR18-F1
#
_entry.id   AF-A0A918RR18-F1
#
_cell.length_a   1.000
_cell.length_b   1.000
_cell.length_c   1.000
_cell.angle_alpha   90.00
_cell.angle_beta   90.00
_cell.angle_gamma   90.00
#
_symmetry.space_group_name_H-M   'P 1'
#
loop_
_entity.id
_entity.type
_entity.pdbx_description
1 polymer ?
#
loop_
_entity_poly.entity_id
_entity_poly.type
_entity_poly.pdbx_seq_one_letter_code
_entity_poly.pdbx_strand_id
1 'polypeptide(L)'
;MFNVFGQINWIGFIAATIISQALGAVWFTALFGKVYAKALGREGKPAAFAPIFIVGPLICNLILAISMAQVMAATSIDGIGNALVFGLIVGFGFLATTTINTGINPNTPRPLLYGAGERILFRAGRQLDRHHPGAALERYSNRRGPPLRFEQA
;
A
#
# COMPACT_ATOMS: atom_id res chain seq x y z
N MET A 1 21.87 23.14 4.61
CA MET A 1 21.26 21.93 4.04
C MET A 1 22.05 20.74 4.53
N PHE A 2 21.41 19.73 5.14
CA PHE A 2 22.10 18.51 5.56
C PHE A 2 22.73 17.85 4.32
N ASN A 3 24.05 17.63 4.30
CA ASN A 3 24.71 16.88 3.23
C ASN A 3 24.50 15.37 3.47
N VAL A 4 23.24 14.93 3.38
CA VAL A 4 22.82 13.55 3.68
C VAL A 4 23.38 12.58 2.63
N PHE A 5 23.53 13.02 1.39
CA PHE A 5 24.11 12.20 0.31
C PHE A 5 25.55 11.75 0.60
N GLY A 6 26.35 12.58 1.29
CA GLY A 6 27.70 12.21 1.70
C GLY A 6 27.78 11.27 2.90
N GLN A 7 26.69 11.13 3.67
CA GLN A 7 26.63 10.34 4.91
C GLN A 7 25.87 9.01 4.73
N ILE A 8 25.18 8.83 3.62
CA ILE A 8 24.46 7.59 3.32
C ILE A 8 25.47 6.46 3.07
N ASN A 9 25.31 5.36 3.79
CA ASN A 9 25.89 4.08 3.39
C ASN A 9 25.17 3.58 2.13
N TRP A 10 25.75 3.83 0.96
CA TRP A 10 25.16 3.49 -0.34
C TRP A 10 24.92 1.98 -0.51
N ILE A 11 25.77 1.13 0.06
CA ILE A 11 25.56 -0.33 0.04
C ILE A 11 24.32 -0.68 0.86
N GLY A 12 24.23 -0.13 2.08
CA GLY A 12 23.07 -0.31 2.95
C GLY A 12 21.77 0.19 2.32
N PHE A 13 21.83 1.34 1.64
CA PHE A 13 20.70 1.93 0.92
C PHE A 13 20.19 1.03 -0.22
N ILE A 14 21.10 0.54 -1.06
CA ILE A 14 20.75 -0.37 -2.16
C ILE A 14 20.18 -1.68 -1.60
N ALA A 15 20.83 -2.25 -0.57
CA ALA A 15 20.35 -3.47 0.09
C ALA A 15 18.94 -3.28 0.69
N ALA A 16 18.70 -2.18 1.40
CA ALA A 16 17.39 -1.86 1.98
C ALA A 16 16.32 -1.71 0.89
N THR A 17 16.66 -1.09 -0.25
CA THR A 17 15.73 -0.93 -1.38
C THR A 17 15.33 -2.29 -1.97
N ILE A 18 16.30 -3.18 -2.18
CA ILE A 18 16.07 -4.53 -2.72
C ILE A 18 15.23 -5.36 -1.73
N ILE A 19 15.59 -5.34 -0.45
CA ILE A 19 14.87 -6.06 0.60
C ILE A 19 13.43 -5.54 0.71
N SER A 20 13.23 -4.22 0.67
CA SER A 20 11.89 -3.61 0.70
C SER A 20 11.04 -4.07 -0.49
N GLN A 21 11.61 -4.11 -1.70
CA GLN A 21 10.90 -4.62 -2.87
C GLN A 21 10.57 -6.11 -2.76
N ALA A 22 11.51 -6.93 -2.29
CA ALA A 22 11.29 -8.36 -2.10
C ALA A 22 10.19 -8.60 -1.06
N LEU A 23 10.20 -7.86 0.06
CA LEU A 23 9.17 -7.92 1.08
C LEU A 23 7.80 -7.52 0.53
N GLY A 24 7.72 -6.43 -0.26
CA GLY A 24 6.49 -6.03 -0.94
C GLY A 24 5.98 -7.12 -1.88
N ALA A 25 6.84 -7.70 -2.70
CA ALA A 25 6.48 -8.80 -3.59
C ALA A 25 5.95 -10.01 -2.80
N VAL A 26 6.67 -10.48 -1.77
CA VAL A 26 6.25 -11.60 -0.92
C VAL A 26 4.92 -11.31 -0.22
N TRP A 27 4.73 -10.07 0.27
CA TRP A 27 3.51 -9.64 0.94
C TRP A 27 2.29 -9.70 0.02
N PHE A 28 2.36 -9.05 -1.14
CA PHE A 28 1.24 -8.93 -2.07
C PHE A 28 1.01 -10.17 -2.96
N THR A 29 1.92 -11.15 -2.93
CA THR A 29 1.78 -12.39 -3.69
C THR A 29 1.62 -13.61 -2.78
N ALA A 30 2.69 -14.03 -2.11
CA ALA A 30 2.75 -15.28 -1.38
C ALA A 30 1.95 -15.26 -0.06
N LEU A 31 2.06 -14.19 0.72
CA LEU A 31 1.42 -14.13 2.05
C LEU A 31 -0.05 -13.71 1.96
N PHE A 32 -0.34 -12.62 1.24
CA PHE A 32 -1.67 -12.01 1.24
C PHE A 32 -2.28 -11.81 -0.14
N GLY A 33 -1.71 -12.39 -1.20
CA GLY A 33 -2.20 -12.16 -2.58
C GLY A 33 -3.67 -12.54 -2.79
N LYS A 34 -4.15 -13.64 -2.17
CA LYS A 34 -5.57 -14.03 -2.22
C LYS A 34 -6.48 -13.01 -1.53
N VAL A 35 -6.07 -12.54 -0.35
CA VAL A 35 -6.81 -11.54 0.43
C VAL A 35 -6.83 -10.20 -0.30
N TYR A 36 -5.71 -9.81 -0.88
CA TYR A 36 -5.55 -8.60 -1.67
C TYR A 36 -6.44 -8.63 -2.94
N ALA A 37 -6.40 -9.72 -3.71
CA ALA A 37 -7.27 -9.92 -4.86
C ALA A 37 -8.76 -9.88 -4.47
N LYS A 38 -9.11 -10.48 -3.33
CA LYS A 38 -10.44 -10.41 -2.74
C LYS A 38 -10.84 -8.99 -2.34
N ALA A 39 -9.93 -8.22 -1.74
CA ALA A 39 -10.18 -6.85 -1.34
C ALA A 39 -10.49 -5.94 -2.54
N LEU A 40 -9.82 -6.22 -3.67
CA LEU A 40 -9.98 -5.51 -4.93
C LEU A 40 -11.12 -6.01 -5.83
N GLY A 41 -11.83 -7.09 -5.46
CA GLY A 41 -12.84 -7.71 -6.34
C GLY A 41 -12.23 -8.28 -7.64
N ARG A 42 -10.99 -8.77 -7.55
CA ARG A 42 -10.21 -9.34 -8.67
C ARG A 42 -9.95 -10.85 -8.51
N GLU A 43 -10.74 -11.52 -7.70
CA GLU A 43 -10.66 -12.98 -7.51
C GLU A 43 -10.80 -13.68 -8.88
N GLY A 44 -9.88 -14.60 -9.18
CA GLY A 44 -9.88 -15.35 -10.44
C GLY A 44 -9.48 -14.57 -11.70
N LYS A 45 -9.16 -13.27 -11.59
CA LYS A 45 -8.69 -12.46 -12.74
C LYS A 45 -7.18 -12.58 -12.88
N PRO A 46 -6.62 -12.57 -14.11
CA PRO A 46 -5.18 -12.51 -14.29
C PRO A 46 -4.60 -11.23 -13.66
N ALA A 47 -3.37 -11.36 -13.16
CA ALA A 47 -2.62 -10.22 -12.65
C ALA A 47 -2.41 -9.21 -13.78
N ALA A 48 -2.66 -7.93 -13.50
CA ALA A 48 -2.33 -6.88 -14.44
C ALA A 48 -0.80 -6.71 -14.45
N PHE A 49 -0.17 -6.97 -15.59
CA PHE A 49 1.27 -6.77 -15.73
C PHE A 49 1.52 -5.54 -16.60
N ALA A 50 1.95 -4.46 -15.94
CA ALA A 50 2.38 -3.24 -16.61
C ALA A 50 3.64 -2.74 -15.91
N PRO A 51 4.64 -2.21 -16.64
CA PRO A 51 5.91 -1.77 -16.05
C PRO A 51 5.75 -0.80 -14.89
N ILE A 52 4.70 0.03 -14.92
CA ILE A 52 4.39 0.98 -13.85
C ILE A 52 4.14 0.32 -12.49
N PHE A 53 3.63 -0.91 -12.45
CA PHE A 53 3.39 -1.66 -11.20
C PHE A 53 4.68 -2.22 -10.58
N ILE A 54 5.82 -2.10 -11.27
CA ILE A 54 7.13 -2.50 -10.78
C ILE A 54 8.01 -1.26 -10.57
N VAL A 55 8.13 -0.44 -11.61
CA VAL A 55 8.98 0.76 -11.60
C VAL A 55 8.42 1.84 -10.69
N GLY A 56 7.10 2.01 -10.65
CA GLY A 56 6.44 2.99 -9.79
C GLY A 56 6.76 2.76 -8.30
N PRO A 57 6.46 1.57 -7.74
CA PRO A 57 6.81 1.24 -6.36
C PRO A 57 8.30 1.35 -6.06
N LEU A 58 9.18 0.98 -7.01
CA LEU A 58 10.62 1.11 -6.84
C LEU A 58 11.04 2.58 -6.65
N ILE A 59 10.56 3.49 -7.50
CA ILE A 59 10.84 4.94 -7.39
C ILE A 59 10.30 5.49 -6.08
N CYS A 60 9.06 5.13 -5.72
CA CYS A 60 8.46 5.55 -4.45
C CYS A 60 9.29 5.07 -3.25
N ASN A 61 9.76 3.82 -3.27
CA ASN A 61 10.60 3.27 -2.20
C ASN A 61 11.96 3.94 -2.11
N LEU A 62 12.57 4.34 -3.24
CA LEU A 62 13.82 5.12 -3.25
C LEU A 62 13.63 6.49 -2.58
N ILE A 63 12.56 7.21 -2.94
CA ILE A 63 12.24 8.52 -2.34
C ILE A 63 11.95 8.37 -0.84
N LEU A 64 11.20 7.33 -0.46
CA LEU A 64 10.90 7.02 0.95
C LEU A 64 12.19 6.72 1.73
N ALA A 65 13.09 5.90 1.19
CA ALA A 65 14.35 5.55 1.84
C ALA A 65 15.25 6.78 2.06
N ILE A 66 15.36 7.67 1.07
CA ILE A 66 16.10 8.94 1.21
C ILE A 66 15.46 9.81 2.30
N SER A 67 14.13 9.96 2.27
CA SER A 67 13.40 10.73 3.28
C SER A 67 13.62 10.17 4.69
N MET A 68 13.59 8.85 4.86
CA MET A 68 13.84 8.21 6.16
C MET A 68 15.28 8.38 6.62
N ALA A 69 16.26 8.33 5.72
CA ALA A 69 17.66 8.63 6.07
C ALA A 69 17.82 10.06 6.58
N GLN A 70 17.11 11.03 5.98
CA GLN A 70 17.10 12.42 6.47
C GLN A 70 16.48 12.54 7.87
N VAL A 71 15.36 11.86 8.12
CA VAL A 71 14.71 11.86 9.45
C VAL A 71 15.63 11.23 10.49
N MET A 72 16.24 10.09 10.19
CA MET A 72 17.19 9.42 11.10
C MET A 72 18.38 10.31 11.41
N ALA A 73 18.96 10.98 10.42
CA ALA A 73 20.06 11.92 10.62
C ALA A 73 19.65 13.14 11.47
N ALA A 74 18.45 13.69 11.22
CA ALA A 74 17.94 14.84 11.97
C ALA A 74 17.56 14.52 13.43
N THR A 75 17.33 13.24 13.74
CA THR A 75 16.94 12.76 15.06
C THR A 75 18.03 11.93 15.76
N SER A 76 19.23 11.88 15.17
CA SER A 76 20.37 11.11 15.69
C SER A 76 20.04 9.64 15.99
N ILE A 77 19.27 9.02 15.09
CA ILE A 77 18.95 7.59 15.18
C ILE A 77 20.14 6.79 14.66
N ASP A 78 20.98 6.39 15.60
CA ASP A 78 22.18 5.60 15.34
C ASP A 78 22.06 4.17 15.87
N GLY A 79 22.70 3.23 15.16
CA GLY A 79 22.76 1.82 15.52
C GLY A 79 21.56 0.99 15.06
N ILE A 80 21.79 -0.32 14.92
CA ILE A 80 20.81 -1.27 14.35
C ILE A 80 19.54 -1.35 15.21
N GLY A 81 19.67 -1.36 16.54
CA GLY A 81 18.53 -1.47 17.46
C GLY A 81 17.55 -0.30 17.33
N ASN A 82 18.06 0.93 17.38
CA ASN A 82 17.24 2.14 17.24
C ASN A 82 16.65 2.26 15.83
N ALA A 83 17.39 1.88 14.79
CA ALA A 83 16.89 1.85 13.42
C ALA A 83 15.73 0.85 13.25
N LEU A 84 15.78 -0.32 13.91
CA LEU A 84 14.68 -1.29 13.90
C LEU A 84 13.44 -0.75 14.60
N VAL A 85 13.60 -0.16 15.79
CA VAL A 85 12.47 0.45 16.54
C VAL A 85 11.86 1.58 15.72
N PHE A 86 12.68 2.46 15.13
CA PHE A 86 12.24 3.51 14.24
C PHE A 86 11.46 2.95 13.04
N GLY A 87 11.99 1.92 12.38
CA GLY A 87 11.31 1.26 11.27
C GLY A 87 9.95 0.69 11.64
N LEU A 88 9.82 0.08 12.84
CA LEU A 88 8.54 -0.40 13.35
C LEU A 88 7.55 0.74 13.60
N ILE A 89 7.99 1.82 14.24
CA ILE A 89 7.14 3.00 14.50
C ILE A 89 6.67 3.61 13.18
N VAL A 90 7.57 3.78 12.21
CA VAL A 90 7.22 4.33 10.89
C VAL A 90 6.28 3.39 10.13
N GLY A 91 6.59 2.09 10.14
CA GLY A 91 5.81 1.06 9.47
C GLY A 91 4.37 0.99 9.99
N PHE A 92 4.18 0.87 11.31
CA PHE A 92 2.84 0.82 11.89
C PHE A 92 2.15 2.19 11.90
N GLY A 93 2.87 3.24 12.31
CA GLY A 93 2.30 4.57 12.51
C GLY A 93 1.92 5.29 11.22
N PHE A 94 2.74 5.16 10.17
CA PHE A 94 2.52 5.85 8.90
C PHE A 94 2.10 4.90 7.78
N LEU A 95 2.85 3.82 7.55
CA LEU A 95 2.60 2.97 6.37
C LEU A 95 1.28 2.20 6.50
N ALA A 96 1.05 1.54 7.63
CA ALA A 96 -0.19 0.80 7.85
C ALA A 96 -1.42 1.73 7.83
N THR A 97 -1.37 2.85 8.56
CA THR A 97 -2.47 3.82 8.63
C THR A 97 -2.77 4.46 7.28
N THR A 98 -1.75 4.85 6.50
CA THR A 98 -1.93 5.43 5.16
C THR A 98 -2.49 4.40 4.18
N THR A 99 -2.08 3.14 4.28
CA THR A 99 -2.60 2.05 3.46
C THR A 99 -4.08 1.79 3.75
N ILE A 100 -4.46 1.75 5.03
CA ILE A 100 -5.86 1.61 5.45
C ILE A 100 -6.67 2.80 4.95
N ASN A 101 -6.19 4.03 5.17
CA ASN A 101 -6.89 5.25 4.72
C ASN A 101 -7.10 5.25 3.19
N THR A 102 -6.07 4.88 2.43
CA THR A 102 -6.17 4.72 0.96
C THR A 102 -7.18 3.65 0.57
N GLY A 103 -7.27 2.57 1.35
CA GLY A 103 -8.26 1.52 1.19
C GLY A 103 -9.69 2.01 1.40
N ILE A 104 -9.91 2.95 2.33
CA ILE A 104 -11.21 3.59 2.62
C ILE A 104 -11.58 4.54 1.47
N ASN A 105 -12.02 3.94 0.38
CA ASN A 105 -12.36 4.60 -0.87
C ASN A 105 -13.58 3.89 -1.50
N PRO A 106 -14.59 4.61 -2.03
CA PRO A 106 -15.73 4.01 -2.73
C PRO A 106 -15.36 3.06 -3.89
N ASN A 107 -14.16 3.21 -4.46
CA ASN A 107 -13.67 2.36 -5.55
C ASN A 107 -13.06 1.03 -5.06
N THR A 108 -12.85 0.85 -3.76
CA THR A 108 -12.31 -0.38 -3.17
C THR A 108 -13.48 -1.20 -2.61
N PRO A 109 -13.83 -2.36 -3.21
CA PRO A 109 -15.03 -3.11 -2.80
C PRO A 109 -15.04 -3.52 -1.34
N ARG A 110 -13.87 -3.81 -0.76
CA ARG A 110 -13.74 -4.22 0.65
C ARG A 110 -12.62 -3.40 1.32
N PRO A 111 -12.89 -2.13 1.68
CA PRO A 111 -11.88 -1.15 2.07
C PRO A 111 -11.08 -1.57 3.32
N LEU A 112 -11.75 -2.16 4.29
CA LEU A 112 -11.11 -2.62 5.53
C LEU A 112 -10.33 -3.92 5.36
N LEU A 113 -10.66 -4.71 4.33
CA LEU A 113 -9.85 -5.87 3.94
C LEU A 113 -8.60 -5.47 3.17
N TYR A 114 -8.64 -4.35 2.43
CA TYR A 114 -7.50 -3.82 1.70
C TYR A 114 -6.38 -3.37 2.65
N GLY A 115 -6.73 -2.74 3.77
CA GLY A 115 -5.78 -2.31 4.80
C GLY A 115 -5.43 -3.38 5.84
N ALA A 116 -6.02 -4.58 5.79
CA ALA A 116 -5.90 -5.54 6.89
C ALA A 116 -4.65 -6.43 6.79
N GLY A 117 -3.65 -6.07 7.60
CA GLY A 117 -2.77 -7.02 8.29
C GLY A 117 -3.24 -7.36 9.73
N GLU A 118 -4.25 -6.65 10.25
CA GLU A 118 -4.63 -6.71 11.67
C GLU A 118 -6.08 -7.15 11.88
N ARG A 119 -6.28 -8.23 12.65
CA ARG A 119 -7.58 -8.89 12.92
C ARG A 119 -8.65 -7.97 13.53
N ILE A 120 -8.27 -6.81 14.08
CA ILE A 120 -9.17 -5.83 14.71
C ILE A 120 -9.99 -5.08 13.65
N LEU A 121 -9.37 -4.63 12.56
CA LEU A 121 -10.08 -3.95 11.47
C LEU A 121 -10.97 -4.90 10.67
N PHE A 122 -10.59 -6.17 10.58
CA PHE A 122 -11.42 -7.21 9.99
C PHE A 122 -12.74 -7.45 10.76
N ARG A 123 -12.73 -7.31 12.09
CA ARG A 123 -13.95 -7.43 12.92
C ARG A 123 -14.87 -6.22 12.74
N ALA A 124 -14.32 -5.01 12.69
CA ALA A 124 -15.07 -3.79 12.41
C ALA A 124 -15.67 -3.78 10.99
N GLY A 125 -14.92 -4.27 9.99
CA GLY A 125 -15.41 -4.34 8.61
C GLY A 125 -16.55 -5.33 8.39
N ARG A 126 -16.58 -6.43 9.13
CA ARG A 126 -17.70 -7.39 9.07
C ARG A 126 -19.02 -6.83 9.61
N GLN A 127 -18.98 -5.82 10.49
CA GLN A 127 -20.18 -5.14 10.97
C GLN A 127 -20.73 -4.16 9.92
N LEU A 128 -19.85 -3.44 9.22
CA LEU A 128 -20.24 -2.51 8.16
C LEU A 128 -20.82 -3.24 6.92
N ASP A 129 -20.22 -4.37 6.53
CA ASP A 129 -20.66 -5.17 5.38
C ASP A 129 -22.04 -5.85 5.61
N ARG A 130 -22.41 -6.09 6.87
CA ARG A 130 -23.72 -6.66 7.24
C ARG A 130 -24.88 -5.69 7.11
N HIS A 131 -24.63 -4.39 7.23
CA HIS A 131 -25.68 -3.37 7.19
C HIS A 131 -25.84 -2.72 5.81
N HIS A 132 -24.87 -2.87 4.89
CA HIS A 132 -24.96 -2.35 3.53
C HIS A 132 -24.33 -3.28 2.47
N PRO A 133 -24.85 -4.51 2.29
CA PRO A 133 -24.43 -5.33 1.16
C PRO A 133 -24.92 -4.67 -0.14
N GLY A 134 -24.01 -4.17 -0.97
CA GLY A 134 -24.28 -3.83 -2.38
C GLY A 134 -25.03 -2.52 -2.68
N ALA A 135 -25.60 -1.81 -1.69
CA ALA A 135 -26.47 -0.65 -1.95
C ALA A 135 -25.76 0.54 -2.65
N ALA A 136 -24.43 0.66 -2.53
CA ALA A 136 -23.68 1.74 -3.18
C ALA A 136 -23.43 1.48 -4.68
N LEU A 137 -23.14 0.24 -5.07
CA LEU A 137 -22.88 -0.12 -6.47
C LEU A 137 -24.17 -0.14 -7.30
N GLU A 138 -25.27 -0.60 -6.71
CA GLU A 138 -26.58 -0.63 -7.37
C GLU A 138 -27.13 0.79 -7.61
N ARG A 139 -26.90 1.72 -6.67
CA ARG A 139 -27.25 3.14 -6.85
C ARG A 139 -26.34 3.87 -7.85
N TYR A 140 -25.07 3.46 -7.99
CA TYR A 140 -24.16 4.06 -8.95
C TYR A 140 -24.42 3.56 -10.38
N SER A 141 -24.77 2.28 -10.53
CA SER A 141 -25.22 1.68 -11.80
C SER A 141 -26.53 2.29 -12.29
N ASN A 142 -27.51 2.51 -11.41
CA ASN A 142 -28.81 3.06 -11.78
C ASN A 142 -28.82 4.58 -12.03
N ARG A 143 -27.71 5.31 -11.74
CA ARG A 143 -27.63 6.77 -11.95
C ARG A 143 -26.93 7.20 -13.24
N ARG A 144 -26.24 6.31 -13.94
CA ARG A 144 -25.84 6.58 -15.32
C ARG A 144 -26.95 6.09 -16.23
N GLY A 145 -27.59 7.02 -16.94
CA GLY A 145 -28.38 6.70 -18.12
C GLY A 145 -27.58 5.86 -19.14
N PRO A 146 -28.19 5.46 -20.26
CA PRO A 146 -27.65 4.45 -21.16
C PRO A 146 -26.18 4.74 -21.53
N PRO A 147 -25.34 3.69 -21.70
CA PRO A 147 -23.93 3.87 -21.99
C PRO A 147 -23.76 4.74 -23.23
N LEU A 148 -22.95 5.80 -23.12
CA LEU A 148 -22.51 6.59 -24.26
C LEU A 148 -21.83 5.64 -25.25
N ARG A 149 -22.46 5.42 -26.41
CA ARG A 149 -21.82 4.81 -27.56
C ARG A 149 -20.72 5.76 -28.00
N PHE A 150 -19.46 5.38 -27.78
CA PHE A 150 -18.36 5.97 -28.51
C PHE A 150 -18.40 5.39 -29.92
N GLU A 151 -18.96 6.14 -30.87
CA GLU A 151 -18.74 5.90 -32.29
C GLU A 151 -17.24 6.04 -32.58
N GLN A 152 -16.70 5.05 -33.28
CA GLN A 152 -15.33 5.04 -33.79
C GLN A 152 -15.22 6.09 -34.90
N ALA A 153 -14.29 7.03 -34.75
CA ALA A 153 -13.70 7.82 -35.83
C ALA A 153 -12.24 8.12 -35.46
#